data_AF-A0A858WZG3-F1
#
_entry.id   AF-A0A858WZG3-F1
#
_cell.length_a   1.000
_cell.length_b   1.000
_cell.length_c   1.000
_cell.angle_alpha   90.00
_cell.angle_beta   90.00
_cell.angle_gamma   90.00
#
_symmetry.space_group_name_H-M   'P 1'
#
loop_
_entity.id
_entity.type
_entity.pdbx_description
1 polymer ?
#
loop_
_entity_poly.entity_id
_entity_poly.type
_entity_poly.pdbx_seq_one_letter_code
_entity_poly.pdbx_strand_id
1 'polypeptide(L)' 'MTTTRRPFGSVRDNAEAAFKAATTKPVEMPPVAPRKAPSPPGVKEQVSIRLDKDVLDHFQEAGPGWQDRINAALRKAAGL' A
#
# COMPACT_ATOMS: atom_id res chain seq x y z
N MET A 1 -39.26 45.76 11.39
CA MET A 1 -39.41 44.65 12.35
C MET A 1 -39.32 43.37 11.53
N THR A 2 -38.11 42.90 11.18
CA THR A 2 -37.29 41.87 11.88
C THR A 2 -37.77 40.42 11.65
N THR A 3 -36.78 39.53 11.44
CA THR A 3 -36.78 38.04 11.51
C THR A 3 -37.03 37.31 10.18
N THR A 4 -36.28 36.28 9.74
CA THR A 4 -35.04 35.58 10.13
C THR A 4 -34.82 34.48 9.09
N ARG A 5 -33.58 34.12 8.73
CA ARG A 5 -33.09 32.75 8.39
C ARG A 5 -31.64 32.87 7.86
N ARG A 6 -30.62 32.84 8.73
CA ARG A 6 -29.79 31.66 9.08
C ARG A 6 -28.51 31.53 8.23
N PRO A 7 -27.46 30.87 8.76
CA PRO A 7 -26.17 31.52 8.92
C PRO A 7 -25.04 30.81 8.13
N PHE A 8 -24.03 31.58 7.69
CA PHE A 8 -22.61 31.22 7.73
C PHE A 8 -22.11 30.13 6.75
N GLY A 9 -20.85 30.29 6.33
CA GLY A 9 -20.17 29.50 5.29
C GLY A 9 -20.39 27.99 5.39
N SER A 10 -20.65 27.40 4.24
CA SER A 10 -20.99 25.99 4.07
C SER A 10 -19.92 25.07 4.67
N VAL A 11 -20.35 24.06 5.45
CA VAL A 11 -19.52 22.89 5.83
C VAL A 11 -18.81 22.26 4.62
N ARG A 12 -19.41 22.45 3.43
CA ARG A 12 -18.91 22.05 2.11
C ARG A 12 -17.61 22.75 1.70
N ASP A 13 -17.44 24.04 2.00
CA ASP A 13 -16.20 24.78 1.71
C ASP A 13 -15.03 24.27 2.57
N ASN A 14 -15.30 23.96 3.83
CA ASN A 14 -14.28 23.41 4.72
C ASN A 14 -13.89 21.97 4.31
N ALA A 15 -14.85 21.19 3.80
CA ALA A 15 -14.59 19.85 3.25
C ALA A 15 -13.78 19.90 1.94
N GLU A 16 -14.03 20.86 1.05
CA GLU A 16 -13.22 21.04 -0.17
C GLU A 16 -11.80 21.52 0.13
N ALA A 17 -11.62 22.39 1.12
CA ALA A 17 -10.29 22.83 1.56
C ALA A 17 -9.45 21.66 2.10
N ALA A 18 -10.05 20.77 2.89
CA ALA A 18 -9.38 19.58 3.40
C ALA A 18 -9.02 18.58 2.28
N PHE A 19 -9.88 18.42 1.27
CA PHE A 19 -9.61 17.54 0.12
C PHE A 19 -8.49 18.09 -0.77
N LYS A 20 -8.46 19.42 -1.01
CA LYS A 20 -7.39 20.06 -1.82
C LYS A 20 -6.01 19.99 -1.15
N ALA A 21 -5.93 20.12 0.17
CA ALA A 21 -4.68 19.98 0.91
C ALA A 21 -4.14 18.54 0.88
N ALA A 22 -5.02 17.53 0.87
CA ALA A 22 -4.63 16.12 0.79
C ALA A 22 -4.23 15.66 -0.63
N THR A 23 -4.62 16.39 -1.67
CA THR A 23 -4.33 16.06 -3.08
C THR A 23 -3.31 17.00 -3.75
N THR A 24 -2.48 17.72 -2.98
CA THR A 24 -1.27 18.33 -3.52
C THR A 24 -0.09 17.48 -3.07
N LYS A 25 0.46 16.67 -3.98
CA LYS A 25 1.76 16.03 -3.78
C LYS A 25 2.81 17.14 -3.93
N PRO A 26 3.62 17.44 -2.91
CA PRO A 26 4.86 18.16 -3.16
C PRO A 26 5.69 17.31 -4.13
N VAL A 27 5.95 17.85 -5.31
CA VAL A 27 7.03 17.39 -6.17
C VAL A 27 8.33 17.77 -5.44
N GLU A 28 8.76 16.89 -4.54
CA GLU A 28 10.14 16.87 -4.07
C GLU A 28 10.87 15.84 -4.93
N MET A 29 11.81 16.32 -5.73
CA MET A 29 12.69 15.55 -6.58
C MET A 29 13.26 14.35 -5.80
N PRO A 30 13.35 13.13 -6.35
CA PRO A 30 14.11 12.09 -5.68
C PRO A 30 15.59 12.51 -5.66
N PRO A 31 16.22 12.76 -4.49
CA PRO A 31 17.66 12.69 -4.42
C PRO A 31 18.04 11.24 -4.77
N VAL A 32 19.02 11.10 -5.65
CA VAL A 32 19.90 9.94 -5.86
C VAL A 32 19.41 8.67 -5.16
N ALA A 33 18.96 7.69 -5.95
CA ALA A 33 18.63 6.34 -5.51
C ALA A 33 19.47 5.94 -4.29
N PRO A 34 18.88 5.72 -3.10
CA PRO A 34 19.65 5.17 -2.02
C PRO A 34 20.14 3.82 -2.52
N ARG A 35 21.45 3.69 -2.74
CA ARG A 35 22.11 2.40 -2.95
C ARG A 35 21.51 1.49 -1.89
N LYS A 36 20.78 0.45 -2.32
CA LYS A 36 20.13 -0.53 -1.45
C LYS A 36 21.09 -0.79 -0.30
N ALA A 37 20.77 -0.28 0.88
CA ALA A 37 21.47 -0.71 2.08
C ALA A 37 21.34 -2.24 2.09
N PRO A 38 22.42 -3.00 2.36
CA PRO A 38 22.34 -4.44 2.36
C PRO A 38 21.20 -4.84 3.28
N SER A 39 20.15 -5.43 2.69
CA SER A 39 18.98 -5.87 3.44
C SER A 39 19.47 -6.75 4.58
N PRO A 40 19.04 -6.50 5.83
CA PRO A 40 19.45 -7.30 6.97
C PRO A 40 19.28 -8.80 6.65
N PRO A 41 20.22 -9.67 7.08
CA PRO A 41 20.10 -11.10 6.82
C PRO A 41 18.80 -11.61 7.45
N GLY A 42 17.91 -12.17 6.62
CA GLY A 42 16.60 -12.67 7.02
C GLY A 42 15.40 -11.79 6.62
N VAL A 43 15.60 -10.66 5.93
CA VAL A 43 14.50 -9.84 5.43
C VAL A 43 13.92 -10.43 4.14
N LYS A 44 12.59 -10.63 4.12
CA LYS A 44 11.84 -10.98 2.91
C LYS A 44 11.81 -9.77 1.99
N GLU A 45 12.29 -9.91 0.76
CA GLU A 45 12.17 -8.85 -0.25
C GLU A 45 10.83 -8.97 -0.97
N GLN A 46 10.08 -7.86 -1.06
CA GLN A 46 8.86 -7.80 -1.86
C GLN A 46 9.25 -7.75 -3.33
N VAL A 47 8.82 -8.76 -4.08
CA VAL A 47 9.11 -8.89 -5.52
C VAL A 47 7.82 -9.11 -6.30
N SER A 48 7.74 -8.53 -7.50
CA SER A 48 6.65 -8.75 -8.44
C SER A 48 7.00 -9.93 -9.35
N ILE A 49 6.50 -11.12 -9.03
CA ILE A 49 6.63 -12.33 -9.85
C ILE A 49 5.29 -12.70 -10.47
N ARG A 50 5.31 -13.41 -11.60
CA ARG A 50 4.12 -14.04 -12.17
C ARG A 50 4.04 -15.48 -11.70
N LEU A 51 2.85 -15.89 -11.26
CA LEU A 51 2.54 -17.23 -10.82
C LEU A 51 1.30 -17.72 -11.56
N ASP A 52 1.25 -19.00 -11.86
CA ASP A 52 0.06 -19.62 -12.43
C ASP A 52 -1.12 -19.52 -11.45
N LYS A 53 -2.32 -19.38 -12.02
CA LYS A 53 -3.53 -19.08 -11.23
C LYS A 53 -3.95 -20.25 -10.34
N ASP A 54 -3.81 -21.48 -10.81
CA ASP A 54 -4.07 -22.70 -10.05
C ASP A 54 -3.14 -22.82 -8.83
N VAL A 55 -1.85 -22.47 -8.98
CA VAL A 55 -0.90 -22.45 -7.88
C VAL A 55 -1.29 -21.39 -6.86
N LEU A 56 -1.65 -20.18 -7.31
CA LEU A 56 -2.09 -19.11 -6.42
C LEU A 56 -3.36 -19.50 -5.66
N ASP A 57 -4.35 -20.05 -6.34
CA ASP A 57 -5.62 -20.50 -5.77
C ASP A 57 -5.36 -21.59 -4.72
N HIS A 58 -4.53 -22.60 -5.03
CA HIS A 58 -4.14 -23.67 -4.09
C HIS A 58 -3.56 -23.14 -2.76
N PHE A 59 -2.66 -22.16 -2.83
CA PHE A 59 -2.08 -21.61 -1.61
C PHE A 59 -3.06 -20.69 -0.87
N GLN A 60 -3.88 -19.91 -1.58
CA GLN A 60 -4.86 -18.99 -0.99
C GLN A 60 -6.03 -19.70 -0.29
N GLU A 61 -6.51 -20.81 -0.85
CA GLU A 61 -7.58 -21.64 -0.26
C GLU A 61 -7.27 -22.07 1.17
N ALA A 62 -5.98 -22.29 1.44
CA ALA A 62 -5.53 -22.74 2.73
C ALA A 62 -5.52 -21.62 3.81
N GLY A 63 -5.90 -20.38 3.45
CA GLY A 63 -6.20 -19.28 4.36
C GLY A 63 -5.04 -18.31 4.64
N PRO A 64 -5.12 -17.52 5.74
CA PRO A 64 -4.07 -16.57 6.13
C PRO A 64 -2.68 -17.21 6.16
N GLY A 65 -1.64 -16.44 5.81
CA GLY A 65 -0.26 -16.97 5.76
C GLY A 65 0.05 -17.84 4.52
N TRP A 66 -0.77 -17.78 3.47
CA TRP A 66 -0.48 -18.45 2.20
C TRP A 66 0.86 -18.01 1.57
N GLN A 67 1.25 -16.74 1.73
CA GLN A 67 2.53 -16.22 1.25
C GLN A 67 3.73 -16.86 1.95
N ASP A 68 3.62 -17.13 3.26
CA ASP A 68 4.67 -17.85 4.00
C ASP A 68 4.79 -19.30 3.54
N ARG A 69 3.66 -19.94 3.23
CA ARG A 69 3.63 -21.33 2.73
C ARG A 69 4.21 -21.47 1.34
N ILE A 70 3.86 -20.57 0.40
CA ILE A 70 4.50 -20.59 -0.92
C ILE A 70 5.98 -20.29 -0.81
N ASN A 71 6.40 -19.37 0.06
CA ASN A 71 7.82 -19.12 0.30
C ASN A 71 8.54 -20.36 0.89
N ALA A 72 7.92 -21.08 1.82
CA ALA A 72 8.46 -22.33 2.35
C ALA A 72 8.58 -23.42 1.27
N ALA A 73 7.60 -23.52 0.38
CA ALA A 73 7.65 -24.44 -0.76
C ALA A 73 8.79 -24.08 -1.74
N LEU A 74 8.98 -22.80 -2.03
CA LEU A 74 10.08 -22.30 -2.87
C LEU A 74 11.45 -22.59 -2.24
N ARG A 75 11.60 -22.39 -0.91
CA ARG A 75 12.83 -22.76 -0.20
C ARG A 75 13.12 -24.25 -0.29
N LYS A 76 12.11 -25.09 -0.05
CA LYS A 76 12.23 -26.54 -0.17
C LYS A 76 12.64 -26.98 -1.58
N ALA A 77 12.05 -26.36 -2.61
CA ALA A 77 12.39 -26.64 -4.01
C ALA A 77 13.81 -26.19 -4.37
N ALA A 78 14.29 -25.09 -3.78
CA ALA A 78 15.65 -24.58 -3.96
C ALA A 78 16.70 -25.28 -3.08
N GLY A 79 16.29 -26.13 -2.12
CA GLY A 79 17.19 -26.78 -1.17
C GLY A 79 17.72 -25.86 -0.04
N LEU A 80 16.96 -24.82 0.31
CA LEU A 80 17.28 -23.78 1.31
C LEU A 80 16.57 -23.98 2.66
#